data_AF-A0A9E3MVT3-F1
#
_entry.id   AF-A0A9E3MVT3-F1
#
_cell.length_a   1.000
_cell.length_b   1.000
_cell.length_c   1.000
_cell.angle_alpha   90.00
_cell.angle_beta   90.00
_cell.angle_gamma   90.00
#
_symmetry.space_group_name_H-M   'P 1'
#
loop_
_entity.id
_entity.type
_entity.pdbx_description
1 polymer ?
#
loop_
_entity_poly.entity_id
_entity_poly.type
_entity_poly.pdbx_seq_one_letter_code
_entity_poly.pdbx_strand_id
1 'polypeptide(L)'
;MGGPGDPPEGTPEGGPVGGEDEYRSVVFDESFVRAARLQEYSAQERMADHAPAVRRRPPLRRGLSRQALILFLLIALAFGTAIYMGVRHPYQTSAVRRPAEPLRMTVIPLAPAGKVPGHADAEYLYGHSPAAQYRVGAEGIPLPASRRTAHFSDSQVVSALTTAKDYIVRSSLDPDVLVGDQVRA
;
A
#
# COMPACT_ATOMS: atom_id res chain seq x y z
N MET A 1 71.72 9.37 2.80
CA MET A 1 71.09 8.26 3.55
C MET A 1 70.20 7.48 2.60
N GLY A 2 70.78 6.59 1.82
CA GLY A 2 70.07 5.71 0.89
C GLY A 2 70.49 4.28 1.17
N GLY A 3 69.58 3.49 1.72
CA GLY A 3 69.72 2.05 1.85
C GLY A 3 68.77 1.37 0.84
N PRO A 4 69.21 0.34 0.11
CA PRO A 4 68.33 -0.49 -0.70
C PRO A 4 67.32 -1.17 0.23
N GLY A 5 66.03 -0.90 0.05
CA GLY A 5 64.97 -1.70 0.68
C GLY A 5 64.81 -2.98 -0.15
N ASP A 6 64.78 -4.12 0.54
CA ASP A 6 64.77 -5.44 -0.10
C ASP A 6 63.69 -5.57 -1.18
N PRO A 7 64.03 -6.11 -2.36
CA PRO A 7 63.04 -6.49 -3.35
C PRO A 7 62.22 -7.69 -2.83
N PRO A 8 60.99 -7.89 -3.32
CA PRO A 8 60.18 -9.05 -2.94
C PRO A 8 60.90 -10.36 -3.30
N GLU A 9 60.75 -11.36 -2.42
CA GLU A 9 61.34 -12.69 -2.54
C GLU A 9 61.05 -13.32 -3.91
N GLY A 10 62.09 -13.93 -4.47
CA GLY A 10 62.14 -14.44 -5.83
C GLY A 10 61.14 -15.57 -6.14
N THR A 11 60.94 -15.72 -7.44
CA THR A 11 60.31 -16.84 -8.14
C THR A 11 60.85 -18.19 -7.64
N PRO A 12 60.02 -19.23 -7.43
CA PRO A 12 60.55 -20.55 -7.08
C PRO A 12 61.36 -21.11 -8.25
N GLU A 13 62.62 -21.47 -7.98
CA GLU A 13 63.52 -22.12 -8.92
C GLU A 13 63.02 -23.52 -9.34
N GLY A 14 62.89 -23.72 -10.65
CA GLY A 14 63.32 -24.89 -11.41
C GLY A 14 62.86 -26.30 -11.03
N GLY A 15 61.93 -26.86 -11.82
CA GLY A 15 61.72 -28.30 -12.03
C GLY A 15 60.99 -28.56 -13.37
N PRO A 16 61.28 -29.65 -14.12
CA PRO A 16 61.45 -29.55 -15.57
C PRO A 16 60.22 -29.91 -16.44
N VAL A 17 60.22 -29.33 -17.64
CA VAL A 17 59.57 -29.77 -18.90
C VAL A 17 58.05 -29.61 -19.01
N GLY A 18 57.65 -28.62 -19.84
CA GLY A 18 56.52 -28.77 -20.75
C GLY A 18 55.35 -27.81 -20.53
N GLY A 19 55.16 -26.90 -21.49
CA GLY A 19 53.83 -26.45 -21.90
C GLY A 19 53.31 -25.15 -21.30
N GLU A 20 53.48 -24.05 -22.05
CA GLU A 20 52.49 -22.98 -22.28
C GLU A 20 52.04 -22.04 -21.13
N ASP A 21 52.52 -22.18 -19.89
CA ASP A 21 51.99 -21.40 -18.74
C ASP A 21 53.01 -20.45 -18.05
N GLU A 22 53.97 -19.88 -18.79
CA GLU A 22 54.96 -18.91 -18.26
C GLU A 22 54.33 -17.56 -17.82
N TYR A 23 53.15 -17.22 -18.33
CA TYR A 23 52.46 -15.95 -18.02
C TYR A 23 51.35 -16.07 -16.95
N ARG A 24 51.10 -17.29 -16.44
CA ARG A 24 50.00 -17.57 -15.50
C ARG A 24 50.36 -17.31 -14.04
N SER A 25 51.64 -17.19 -13.72
CA SER A 25 52.13 -16.77 -12.41
C SER A 25 52.25 -15.25 -12.27
N VAL A 26 52.06 -14.50 -13.36
CA VAL A 26 52.02 -13.03 -13.40
C VAL A 26 50.57 -12.55 -13.48
N VAL A 27 49.68 -13.13 -12.67
CA VAL A 27 48.31 -12.63 -12.54
C VAL A 27 48.36 -11.54 -11.48
N PHE A 28 48.16 -10.30 -11.91
CA PHE A 28 48.04 -9.13 -11.05
C PHE A 28 47.00 -9.38 -9.96
N ASP A 29 47.44 -9.72 -8.75
CA ASP A 29 46.54 -9.89 -7.61
C ASP A 29 46.14 -8.51 -7.05
N GLU A 30 45.04 -8.47 -6.29
CA GLU A 30 44.54 -7.23 -5.67
C GLU A 30 45.61 -6.61 -4.74
N SER A 31 46.50 -7.45 -4.18
CA SER A 31 47.66 -7.05 -3.38
C SER A 31 48.67 -6.24 -4.19
N PHE A 32 49.07 -6.72 -5.37
CA PHE A 32 50.03 -6.09 -6.26
C PHE A 32 49.49 -4.75 -6.78
N VAL A 33 48.23 -4.73 -7.21
CA VAL A 33 47.55 -3.51 -7.67
C VAL A 33 47.49 -2.47 -6.54
N ARG A 34 47.32 -2.92 -5.29
CA ARG A 34 47.28 -2.03 -4.12
C ARG A 34 48.66 -1.57 -3.66
N ALA A 35 49.71 -2.37 -3.87
CA ALA A 35 51.09 -2.05 -3.55
C ALA A 35 51.76 -1.11 -4.59
N ALA A 36 51.19 -1.02 -5.79
CA ALA A 36 51.65 -0.11 -6.84
C ALA A 36 51.70 1.35 -6.36
N ARG A 37 52.92 1.91 -6.30
CA ARG A 37 53.19 3.27 -5.81
C ARG A 37 52.99 4.34 -6.89
N LEU A 38 52.80 3.91 -8.12
CA LEU A 38 52.71 4.74 -9.33
C LEU A 38 51.35 4.51 -9.98
N GLN A 39 50.66 5.60 -10.29
CA GLN A 39 49.40 5.60 -11.01
C GLN A 39 49.57 6.40 -12.30
N GLU A 40 49.21 5.78 -13.44
CA GLU A 40 49.20 6.46 -14.72
C GLU A 40 47.99 7.38 -14.87
N TYR A 41 48.18 8.52 -15.54
CA TYR A 41 47.10 9.45 -15.87
C TYR A 41 46.23 8.89 -17.00
N SER A 42 44.92 9.14 -16.90
CA SER A 42 43.96 8.79 -17.95
C SER A 42 44.26 9.57 -19.25
N ALA A 43 43.84 9.02 -20.40
CA ALA A 43 44.07 9.67 -21.70
C ALA A 43 43.49 11.09 -21.76
N GLN A 44 42.35 11.33 -21.08
CA GLN A 44 41.71 12.64 -20.98
C GLN A 44 42.50 13.65 -20.12
N GLU A 45 43.11 13.21 -19.01
CA GLU A 45 43.93 14.09 -18.15
C GLU A 45 45.23 14.53 -18.83
N ARG A 46 45.77 13.74 -19.77
CA ARG A 46 46.99 14.10 -20.54
C ARG A 46 46.75 15.12 -21.65
N MET A 47 45.49 15.36 -22.05
CA MET A 47 45.18 16.34 -23.09
C MET A 47 45.33 17.79 -22.60
N ALA A 48 45.19 18.01 -21.28
CA ALA A 48 45.15 19.35 -20.70
C ALA A 48 46.55 19.90 -20.35
N ASP A 49 47.51 19.05 -19.98
CA ASP A 49 48.83 19.50 -19.53
C ASP A 49 49.90 18.45 -19.91
N HIS A 50 50.95 18.88 -20.60
CA HIS A 50 52.06 18.00 -21.07
C HIS A 50 53.06 17.74 -19.93
N ALA A 51 52.57 17.15 -18.84
CA ALA A 51 53.35 16.79 -17.66
C ALA A 51 53.66 15.27 -17.64
N PRO A 52 54.65 14.82 -16.83
CA PRO A 52 55.10 13.42 -16.82
C PRO A 52 53.95 12.44 -16.57
N ALA A 53 53.94 11.31 -17.31
CA ALA A 53 52.80 10.38 -17.42
C ALA A 53 52.38 9.64 -16.12
N VAL A 54 53.07 9.88 -15.01
CA VAL A 54 52.93 9.09 -13.78
C VAL A 54 52.91 9.99 -12.54
N ARG A 55 51.96 9.75 -11.63
CA ARG A 55 51.93 10.37 -10.29
C ARG A 55 52.06 9.35 -9.17
N ARG A 56 52.60 9.79 -8.04
CA ARG A 56 52.61 8.99 -6.80
C ARG A 56 51.21 8.94 -6.20
N ARG A 57 50.72 7.75 -5.91
CA ARG A 57 49.39 7.53 -5.32
C ARG A 57 49.39 7.95 -3.84
N PRO A 58 48.50 8.86 -3.39
CA PRO A 58 48.39 9.20 -1.97
C PRO A 58 47.81 8.02 -1.16
N PRO A 59 48.28 7.76 0.08
CA PRO A 59 47.77 6.67 0.89
C PRO A 59 46.29 6.89 1.25
N LEU A 60 45.47 5.86 1.07
CA LEU A 60 44.04 5.89 1.34
C LEU A 60 43.80 6.04 2.86
N ARG A 61 43.72 7.29 3.36
CA ARG A 61 43.43 7.55 4.77
C ARG A 61 41.97 7.21 5.07
N ARG A 62 41.77 6.12 5.81
CA ARG A 62 40.49 5.52 6.14
C ARG A 62 39.81 6.30 7.28
N GLY A 63 38.97 7.28 6.93
CA GLY A 63 38.16 8.09 7.86
C GLY A 63 36.81 7.46 8.25
N LEU A 64 36.73 6.12 8.34
CA LEU A 64 35.46 5.39 8.54
C LEU A 64 34.79 5.64 9.89
N SER A 65 35.53 6.07 10.92
CA SER A 65 34.97 6.25 12.27
C SER A 65 33.91 7.35 12.32
N ARG A 66 34.18 8.49 11.65
CA ARG A 66 33.24 9.62 11.62
C ARG A 66 32.00 9.30 10.79
N GLN A 67 32.16 8.55 9.70
CA GLN A 67 31.07 8.14 8.82
C GLN A 67 30.17 7.09 9.49
N ALA A 68 30.75 6.14 10.23
CA ALA A 68 30.02 5.17 11.03
C ALA A 68 29.22 5.84 12.17
N LEU A 69 29.81 6.85 12.82
CA LEU A 69 29.13 7.61 13.87
C LEU A 69 27.92 8.40 13.33
N ILE A 70 28.06 9.04 12.16
CA ILE A 70 26.95 9.72 11.49
C ILE A 70 25.84 8.72 11.12
N LEU A 71 26.21 7.57 10.55
CA LEU A 71 25.23 6.53 10.19
C LEU A 71 24.47 6.02 11.42
N PHE A 72 25.18 5.75 12.52
CA PHE A 72 24.55 5.34 13.77
C PHE A 72 23.57 6.40 14.30
N LEU A 73 23.95 7.67 14.25
CA LEU A 73 23.10 8.78 14.69
C LEU A 73 21.82 8.90 13.83
N LEU A 74 21.93 8.68 12.52
CA LEU A 74 20.76 8.64 11.61
C LEU A 74 19.82 7.47 11.93
N ILE A 75 20.37 6.28 12.20
CA ILE A 75 19.58 5.09 12.56
C ILE A 75 18.85 5.35 13.89
N ALA A 76 19.56 5.84 14.91
CA ALA A 76 18.98 6.13 16.21
C ALA A 76 17.85 7.17 16.11
N LEU A 77 18.02 8.22 15.30
CA LEU A 77 17.01 9.23 15.06
C LEU A 77 15.77 8.64 14.36
N ALA A 78 15.96 7.81 13.32
CA ALA A 78 14.85 7.17 12.62
C ALA A 78 14.02 6.27 13.55
N PHE A 79 14.68 5.43 14.35
CA PHE A 79 14.00 4.59 15.34
C PHE A 79 13.32 5.41 16.43
N GLY A 80 13.98 6.44 16.97
CA GLY A 80 13.36 7.34 17.95
C GLY A 80 12.11 8.02 17.42
N THR A 81 12.12 8.44 16.15
CA THR A 81 10.96 9.05 15.49
C THR A 81 9.84 8.03 15.26
N ALA A 82 10.17 6.80 14.86
CA ALA A 82 9.20 5.71 14.71
C ALA A 82 8.56 5.32 16.06
N ILE A 83 9.34 5.23 17.13
CA ILE A 83 8.85 4.97 18.49
C ILE A 83 7.99 6.15 18.97
N TYR A 84 8.42 7.40 18.75
CA TYR A 84 7.66 8.58 19.15
C TYR A 84 6.31 8.67 18.43
N MET A 85 6.28 8.42 17.11
CA MET A 85 5.05 8.33 16.32
C MET A 85 4.19 7.13 16.76
N GLY A 86 4.81 6.01 17.15
CA GLY A 86 4.12 4.83 17.68
C GLY A 86 3.64 4.96 19.13
N VAL A 87 4.15 5.91 19.92
CA VAL A 87 3.69 6.15 21.30
C VAL A 87 2.68 7.31 21.34
N ARG A 88 2.84 8.32 20.47
CA ARG A 88 1.87 9.40 20.28
C ARG A 88 0.96 9.08 19.09
N HIS A 89 0.01 8.18 19.28
CA HIS A 89 -1.07 7.97 18.32
C HIS A 89 -2.20 9.01 18.52
N PRO A 90 -2.40 9.99 17.63
CA PRO A 90 -3.69 10.69 17.49
C PRO A 90 -4.71 9.87 16.69
N TYR A 91 -4.33 8.72 16.13
CA TYR A 91 -5.28 7.75 15.62
C TYR A 91 -5.85 7.02 16.82
N GLN A 92 -6.95 7.58 17.34
CA GLN A 92 -7.91 6.78 18.08
C GLN A 92 -8.09 5.49 17.31
N THR A 93 -7.82 4.39 18.01
CA THR A 93 -8.30 3.05 17.74
C THR A 93 -9.52 3.16 16.85
N SER A 94 -9.44 2.67 15.60
CA SER A 94 -10.63 2.48 14.78
C SER A 94 -11.62 1.77 15.67
N ALA A 95 -12.58 2.54 16.19
CA ALA A 95 -13.52 2.10 17.19
C ALA A 95 -14.12 0.85 16.59
N VAL A 96 -13.88 -0.29 17.26
CA VAL A 96 -14.45 -1.61 17.00
C VAL A 96 -15.48 -1.51 15.90
N ARG A 97 -15.03 -1.69 14.64
CA ARG A 97 -15.92 -1.61 13.49
C ARG A 97 -16.97 -2.65 13.79
N ARG A 98 -18.18 -2.23 14.20
CA ARG A 98 -19.28 -3.15 14.45
C ARG A 98 -19.29 -4.08 13.24
N PRO A 99 -19.14 -5.40 13.43
CA PRO A 99 -19.22 -6.32 12.30
C PRO A 99 -20.47 -5.94 11.53
N ALA A 100 -20.32 -5.63 10.23
CA ALA A 100 -21.49 -5.41 9.40
C ALA A 100 -22.35 -6.65 9.54
N GLU A 101 -23.62 -6.47 9.90
CA GLU A 101 -24.51 -7.59 10.12
C GLU A 101 -24.53 -8.41 8.82
N PRO A 102 -24.29 -9.73 8.88
CA PRO A 102 -24.19 -10.55 7.68
C PRO A 102 -25.49 -10.46 6.91
N LEU A 103 -25.41 -10.21 5.58
CA LEU A 103 -26.57 -10.13 4.71
C LEU A 103 -27.37 -11.44 4.79
N ARG A 104 -28.57 -11.36 5.36
CA ARG A 104 -29.52 -12.47 5.41
C ARG A 104 -30.56 -12.24 4.34
N MET A 105 -30.70 -13.21 3.45
CA MET A 105 -31.69 -13.23 2.39
C MET A 105 -32.48 -14.54 2.49
N THR A 106 -33.80 -14.41 2.61
CA THR A 106 -34.72 -15.55 2.70
C THR A 106 -35.61 -15.52 1.47
N VAL A 107 -35.64 -16.62 0.73
CA VAL A 107 -36.55 -16.79 -0.40
C VAL A 107 -37.78 -17.53 0.12
N ILE A 108 -38.92 -16.86 0.12
CA ILE A 108 -40.21 -17.46 0.47
C ILE A 108 -40.93 -17.76 -0.84
N PRO A 109 -41.18 -19.04 -1.19
CA PRO A 109 -41.94 -19.37 -2.39
C PRO A 109 -43.37 -18.85 -2.27
N LEU A 110 -43.82 -18.04 -3.22
CA LEU A 110 -45.16 -17.41 -3.23
C LEU A 110 -46.27 -18.35 -3.74
N ALA A 111 -46.06 -19.67 -3.69
CA ALA A 111 -47.07 -20.63 -4.12
C ALA A 111 -48.15 -20.79 -3.03
N PRO A 112 -49.44 -20.51 -3.32
CA PRO A 112 -50.49 -20.72 -2.35
C PRO A 112 -50.59 -22.20 -1.99
N ALA A 113 -50.66 -22.52 -0.69
CA ALA A 113 -50.84 -23.90 -0.23
C ALA A 113 -52.26 -24.46 -0.47
N GLY A 114 -53.19 -23.62 -0.91
CA GLY A 114 -54.59 -23.97 -1.13
C GLY A 114 -55.35 -22.89 -1.90
N LYS A 115 -56.68 -23.03 -1.98
CA LYS A 115 -57.54 -22.05 -2.65
C LYS A 115 -57.45 -20.69 -1.96
N VAL A 116 -57.12 -19.65 -2.73
CA VAL A 116 -57.09 -18.26 -2.25
C VAL A 116 -58.48 -17.65 -2.42
N PRO A 117 -59.07 -17.06 -1.35
CA PRO A 117 -60.34 -16.35 -1.46
C PRO A 117 -60.22 -15.18 -2.44
N GLY A 118 -61.14 -15.11 -3.40
CA GLY A 118 -61.28 -13.97 -4.30
C GLY A 118 -62.44 -13.07 -3.86
N HIS A 119 -62.29 -11.77 -4.10
CA HIS A 119 -63.34 -10.77 -3.93
C HIS A 119 -63.12 -9.66 -4.97
N ALA A 120 -64.19 -9.00 -5.41
CA ALA A 120 -64.10 -7.95 -6.43
C ALA A 120 -63.42 -6.68 -5.90
N ASP A 121 -63.60 -6.40 -4.62
CA ASP A 121 -62.92 -5.30 -3.91
C ASP A 121 -61.63 -5.79 -3.24
N ALA A 122 -60.51 -5.19 -3.64
CA ALA A 122 -59.19 -5.48 -3.09
C ALA A 122 -59.01 -4.96 -1.66
N GLU A 123 -59.63 -3.83 -1.30
CA GLU A 123 -59.56 -3.30 0.07
C GLU A 123 -60.19 -4.28 1.06
N TYR A 124 -61.35 -4.83 0.70
CA TYR A 124 -61.98 -5.89 1.49
C TYR A 124 -61.05 -7.09 1.71
N LEU A 125 -60.33 -7.55 0.69
CA LEU A 125 -59.39 -8.67 0.82
C LEU A 125 -58.27 -8.34 1.80
N TYR A 126 -57.61 -7.19 1.64
CA TYR A 126 -56.50 -6.81 2.51
C TYR A 126 -56.96 -6.58 3.95
N GLY A 127 -58.10 -5.91 4.16
CA GLY A 127 -58.69 -5.64 5.48
C GLY A 127 -59.12 -6.88 6.25
N HIS A 128 -59.42 -7.99 5.56
CA HIS A 128 -59.80 -9.27 6.17
C HIS A 128 -58.69 -10.34 6.09
N SER A 129 -57.45 -9.92 5.85
CA SER A 129 -56.29 -10.81 5.76
C SER A 129 -55.28 -10.52 6.88
N PRO A 130 -54.27 -11.39 7.09
CA PRO A 130 -53.13 -11.07 7.94
C PRO A 130 -52.38 -9.80 7.54
N ALA A 131 -52.60 -9.27 6.33
CA ALA A 131 -51.98 -8.04 5.88
C ALA A 131 -52.61 -6.77 6.50
N ALA A 132 -53.81 -6.87 7.09
CA ALA A 132 -54.53 -5.74 7.68
C ALA A 132 -53.75 -5.00 8.78
N GLN A 133 -52.77 -5.66 9.40
CA GLN A 133 -51.91 -5.07 10.43
C GLN A 133 -50.80 -4.15 9.87
N TYR A 134 -50.55 -4.19 8.54
CA TYR A 134 -49.51 -3.39 7.91
C TYR A 134 -50.09 -2.10 7.33
N ARG A 135 -49.30 -1.01 7.41
CA ARG A 135 -49.64 0.28 6.82
C ARG A 135 -49.47 0.25 5.30
N VAL A 136 -50.29 1.01 4.60
CA VAL A 136 -50.34 1.05 3.14
C VAL A 136 -49.43 2.14 2.57
N GLY A 137 -48.82 1.88 1.41
CA GLY A 137 -48.04 2.86 0.66
C GLY A 137 -46.87 3.47 1.44
N ALA A 138 -46.71 4.79 1.34
CA ALA A 138 -45.61 5.52 1.97
C ALA A 138 -45.63 5.43 3.51
N GLU A 139 -46.79 5.17 4.11
CA GLU A 139 -46.90 4.95 5.55
C GLU A 139 -46.27 3.62 5.96
N GLY A 140 -46.29 2.61 5.09
CA GLY A 140 -45.64 1.31 5.28
C GLY A 140 -44.11 1.37 5.37
N ILE A 141 -43.49 2.52 5.07
CA ILE A 141 -42.04 2.73 5.12
C ILE A 141 -41.72 3.60 6.36
N PRO A 142 -41.48 3.00 7.53
CA PRO A 142 -41.10 3.74 8.72
C PRO A 142 -39.68 4.27 8.59
N LEU A 143 -39.46 5.51 9.06
CA LEU A 143 -38.11 6.02 9.24
C LEU A 143 -37.52 5.46 10.55
N PRO A 144 -36.26 5.01 10.55
CA PRO A 144 -35.59 4.64 11.79
C PRO A 144 -35.40 5.86 12.68
N ALA A 145 -35.13 5.64 13.96
CA ALA A 145 -34.84 6.72 14.90
C ALA A 145 -33.63 7.55 14.41
N SER A 146 -33.85 8.82 14.11
CA SER A 146 -32.79 9.75 13.73
C SER A 146 -32.03 10.22 14.97
N ARG A 147 -30.70 10.15 14.90
CA ARG A 147 -29.79 10.64 15.94
C ARG A 147 -28.55 11.21 15.30
N ARG A 148 -28.01 12.28 15.90
CA ARG A 148 -26.71 12.85 15.57
C ARG A 148 -25.64 11.76 15.56
N THR A 149 -24.76 11.85 14.58
CA THR A 149 -23.56 11.03 14.48
C THR A 149 -22.32 11.90 14.72
N ALA A 150 -21.12 11.29 14.72
CA ALA A 150 -19.87 12.04 14.85
C ALA A 150 -19.69 13.14 13.79
N HIS A 151 -20.30 12.99 12.62
CA HIS A 151 -20.08 13.86 11.45
C HIS A 151 -21.34 14.60 10.98
N PHE A 152 -22.52 14.21 11.44
CA PHE A 152 -23.79 14.77 10.98
C PHE A 152 -24.69 15.14 12.15
N SER A 153 -25.21 16.36 12.10
CA SER A 153 -26.24 16.87 13.01
C SER A 153 -27.57 16.10 12.87
N ASP A 154 -28.43 16.21 13.87
CA ASP A 154 -29.74 15.56 13.86
C ASP A 154 -30.58 15.97 12.64
N SER A 155 -30.56 17.26 12.27
CA SER A 155 -31.29 17.77 11.11
C SER A 155 -30.75 17.21 9.79
N GLN A 156 -29.43 17.05 9.66
CA GLN A 156 -28.82 16.43 8.48
C GLN A 156 -29.21 14.96 8.36
N VAL A 157 -29.22 14.22 9.47
CA VAL A 157 -29.64 12.81 9.47
C VAL A 157 -31.12 12.67 9.13
N VAL A 158 -31.99 13.50 9.73
CA VAL A 158 -33.42 13.53 9.40
C VAL A 158 -33.63 13.84 7.92
N SER A 159 -32.99 14.90 7.40
CA SER A 159 -33.13 15.28 6.00
C SER A 159 -32.69 14.15 5.06
N ALA A 160 -31.57 13.50 5.34
CA ALA A 160 -31.08 12.39 4.51
C ALA A 160 -32.03 11.18 4.53
N LEU A 161 -32.56 10.84 5.71
CA LEU A 161 -33.52 9.74 5.87
C LEU A 161 -34.84 10.05 5.15
N THR A 162 -35.34 11.28 5.23
CA THR A 162 -36.53 11.72 4.49
C THR A 162 -36.29 11.64 2.98
N THR A 163 -35.16 12.15 2.47
CA THR A 163 -34.82 12.05 1.05
C THR A 163 -34.76 10.60 0.59
N ALA A 164 -34.17 9.70 1.39
CA ALA A 164 -34.12 8.28 1.06
C ALA A 164 -35.52 7.65 1.02
N LYS A 165 -36.39 7.96 1.99
CA LYS A 165 -37.79 7.50 1.98
C LYS A 165 -38.53 8.00 0.75
N ASP A 166 -38.42 9.30 0.44
CA ASP A 166 -39.08 9.91 -0.71
C ASP A 166 -38.63 9.27 -2.02
N TYR A 167 -37.34 8.94 -2.13
CA TYR A 167 -36.82 8.21 -3.28
C TYR A 167 -37.45 6.82 -3.38
N ILE A 168 -37.48 6.03 -2.30
CA ILE A 168 -38.07 4.68 -2.29
C ILE A 168 -39.56 4.73 -2.66
N VAL A 169 -40.31 5.68 -2.10
CA VAL A 169 -41.73 5.86 -2.43
C VAL A 169 -41.90 6.13 -3.92
N ARG A 170 -41.14 7.08 -4.49
CA ARG A 170 -41.23 7.39 -5.91
C ARG A 170 -40.76 6.24 -6.80
N SER A 171 -39.67 5.56 -6.46
CA SER A 171 -39.12 4.50 -7.31
C SER A 171 -39.90 3.20 -7.28
N SER A 172 -40.69 2.96 -6.22
CA SER A 172 -41.26 1.63 -5.94
C SER A 172 -42.77 1.62 -5.71
N LEU A 173 -43.41 2.78 -5.56
CA LEU A 173 -44.86 2.89 -5.36
C LEU A 173 -45.56 3.84 -6.34
N ASP A 174 -44.81 4.70 -7.04
CA ASP A 174 -45.38 5.64 -8.01
C ASP A 174 -45.79 4.88 -9.29
N PRO A 175 -47.09 4.82 -9.65
CA PRO A 175 -47.55 4.12 -10.83
C PRO A 175 -46.90 4.63 -12.11
N ASP A 176 -46.65 5.94 -12.19
CA ASP A 176 -46.05 6.57 -13.37
C ASP A 176 -44.60 6.08 -13.58
N VAL A 177 -43.91 5.72 -12.49
CA VAL A 177 -42.57 5.13 -12.52
C VAL A 177 -42.61 3.62 -12.74
N LEU A 178 -43.56 2.92 -12.12
CA LEU A 178 -43.64 1.46 -12.15
C LEU A 178 -44.15 0.91 -13.49
N VAL A 179 -45.19 1.54 -14.04
CA VAL A 179 -45.80 1.12 -15.31
C VAL A 179 -45.13 1.84 -16.48
N GLY A 180 -44.52 3.00 -16.23
CA GLY A 180 -44.16 3.95 -17.28
C GLY A 180 -45.42 4.43 -18.02
N ASP A 181 -45.24 5.23 -19.06
CA ASP A 181 -46.32 5.71 -19.94
C ASP A 181 -46.96 4.57 -20.80
N GLN A 182 -46.83 3.31 -20.38
CA GLN A 182 -47.49 2.14 -20.96
C GLN A 182 -48.91 2.02 -20.39
N VAL A 183 -49.73 3.04 -20.64
CA VAL A 183 -51.18 2.87 -20.58
C VAL A 183 -51.56 1.95 -21.76
N ARG A 184 -51.85 0.68 -21.48
CA ARG A 184 -52.53 -0.17 -22.48
C ARG A 184 -53.92 0.40 -22.70
N ALA A 185 -54.13 0.97 -23.88
CA ALA A 185 -55.45 1.20 -24.48
C ALA A 185 -56.16 -0.14 -24.74
#